data_AF-A0A1Y5TVV6-F1
#
_entry.id   AF-A0A1Y5TVV6-F1
#
_cell.length_a   1.000
_cell.length_b   1.000
_cell.length_c   1.000
_cell.angle_alpha   90.00
_cell.angle_beta   90.00
_cell.angle_gamma   90.00
#
_symmetry.space_group_name_H-M   'P 1'
#
loop_
_entity.id
_entity.type
_entity.pdbx_description
1 polymer ?
#
loop_
_entity_poly.entity_id
_entity_poly.type
_entity_poly.pdbx_seq_one_letter_code
_entity_poly.pdbx_strand_id
1 'polypeptide(L)'
;MTDWALFYRANIEVESAYNPGALSPVGAIGLGQLMPETARDLVVDPHNMAQNLDGSARYLLMLLEQFGDPALALAAYNAGPEAVTRHGGIPPFRETQGHVARVTAVFQRLRGDLS
;
A
#
# COMPACT_ATOMS: atom_id res chain seq x y z
N MET A 1 -11.24 -15.32 7.27
CA MET A 1 -10.39 -14.12 7.04
C MET A 1 -11.32 -12.99 6.60
N THR A 2 -11.10 -11.74 7.00
CA THR A 2 -11.90 -10.60 6.49
C THR A 2 -11.38 -10.11 5.14
N ASP A 3 -12.23 -9.48 4.33
CA ASP A 3 -11.83 -8.85 3.07
C ASP A 3 -10.70 -7.82 3.28
N TRP A 4 -10.76 -7.07 4.38
CA TRP A 4 -9.68 -6.16 4.78
C TRP A 4 -8.33 -6.88 4.92
N ALA A 5 -8.28 -7.99 5.64
CA ALA A 5 -7.04 -8.71 5.87
C ALA A 5 -6.45 -9.27 4.56
N LEU A 6 -7.30 -9.69 3.61
CA LEU A 6 -6.85 -10.13 2.29
C LEU A 6 -6.36 -8.98 1.42
N PHE A 7 -7.05 -7.83 1.45
CA PHE A 7 -6.65 -6.64 0.72
C PHE A 7 -5.29 -6.10 1.19
N TYR A 8 -5.11 -6.03 2.51
CA TYR A 8 -3.85 -5.61 3.09
C TYR A 8 -2.70 -6.59 2.77
N ARG A 9 -2.95 -7.90 2.82
CA ARG A 9 -1.95 -8.91 2.40
C ARG A 9 -1.57 -8.75 0.93
N ALA A 10 -2.55 -8.52 0.06
CA ALA A 10 -2.29 -8.27 -1.35
C ALA A 10 -1.40 -7.03 -1.56
N ASN A 11 -1.60 -5.97 -0.78
CA ASN A 11 -0.72 -4.80 -0.80
C ASN A 11 0.72 -5.17 -0.39
N ILE A 12 0.91 -5.85 0.73
CA ILE A 12 2.24 -6.24 1.23
C ILE A 12 2.97 -7.18 0.25
N GLU A 13 2.24 -8.09 -0.39
CA GLU A 13 2.82 -8.98 -1.41
C GLU A 13 3.38 -8.18 -2.59
N VAL A 14 2.65 -7.16 -3.06
CA VAL A 14 3.09 -6.33 -4.19
C VAL A 14 4.20 -5.36 -3.79
N GLU A 15 4.17 -4.82 -2.58
CA GLU A 15 5.17 -3.86 -2.11
C GLU A 15 6.55 -4.50 -1.89
N SER A 16 6.59 -5.69 -1.29
CA SER A 16 7.86 -6.26 -0.83
C SER A 16 8.07 -7.73 -1.13
N ALA A 17 7.07 -8.42 -1.71
CA ALA A 17 7.04 -9.88 -1.75
C ALA A 17 7.30 -10.51 -0.37
N TYR A 18 6.81 -9.87 0.70
CA TYR A 18 7.01 -10.23 2.10
C TYR A 18 8.48 -10.20 2.57
N ASN A 19 9.36 -9.44 1.92
CA ASN A 19 10.73 -9.24 2.38
C ASN A 19 10.82 -8.08 3.41
N PRO A 20 11.09 -8.35 4.70
CA PRO A 20 11.18 -7.30 5.71
C PRO A 20 12.42 -6.40 5.56
N GLY A 21 13.43 -6.84 4.82
CA GLY A 21 14.63 -6.07 4.49
C GLY A 21 14.54 -5.30 3.17
N ALA A 22 13.36 -5.23 2.54
CA ALA A 22 13.19 -4.53 1.27
C ALA A 22 13.51 -3.03 1.42
N LEU A 23 14.32 -2.51 0.50
CA LEU A 23 14.66 -1.11 0.37
C LEU A 23 14.55 -0.72 -1.10
N SER A 24 13.64 0.21 -1.43
CA SER A 24 13.49 0.67 -2.81
C SER A 24 14.62 1.63 -3.21
N PRO A 25 14.88 1.82 -4.52
CA PRO A 25 15.85 2.81 -4.99
C PRO A 25 15.54 4.25 -4.57
N VAL A 26 14.28 4.56 -4.27
CA VAL A 26 13.82 5.88 -3.81
C VAL A 26 13.71 5.98 -2.28
N GLY A 27 14.07 4.91 -1.55
CA GLY A 27 14.20 4.93 -0.10
C GLY A 27 12.98 4.42 0.68
N ALA A 28 12.05 3.72 0.04
CA ALA A 28 10.92 3.06 0.71
C ALA A 28 11.38 1.81 1.47
N ILE A 29 10.89 1.59 2.69
CA ILE A 29 11.49 0.61 3.64
C ILE A 29 10.48 -0.45 4.08
N GLY A 30 10.94 -1.70 4.12
CA GLY A 30 10.28 -2.81 4.79
C GLY A 30 9.07 -3.39 4.06
N LEU A 31 8.23 -4.13 4.79
CA LEU A 31 7.13 -4.91 4.23
C LEU A 31 6.08 -4.07 3.51
N GLY A 32 5.71 -2.93 4.08
CA GLY A 32 4.76 -1.98 3.52
C GLY A 32 5.41 -0.86 2.70
N GLN A 33 6.72 -0.91 2.48
CA GLN A 33 7.48 0.09 1.72
C GLN A 33 7.14 1.53 2.15
N LEU A 34 7.22 1.80 3.45
CA LEU A 34 6.97 3.15 3.96
C LEU A 34 8.11 4.08 3.58
N MET A 35 7.77 5.26 3.05
CA MET A 35 8.74 6.35 2.89
C MET A 35 9.16 6.88 4.27
N PRO A 36 10.41 7.34 4.45
CA PRO A 36 10.88 7.80 5.76
C PRO A 36 10.09 8.98 6.34
N GLU A 37 9.49 9.81 5.50
CA GLU A 37 8.58 10.89 5.94
C GLU A 37 7.25 10.33 6.45
N THR A 38 6.59 9.47 5.66
CA THR A 38 5.36 8.77 6.06
C THR A 38 5.56 7.98 7.36
N ALA A 39 6.68 7.28 7.53
CA ALA A 39 6.98 6.56 8.77
C ALA A 39 7.10 7.49 9.99
N ARG A 40 7.70 8.68 9.81
CA ARG A 40 7.80 9.70 10.86
C ARG A 40 6.41 10.23 11.24
N ASP A 41 5.58 10.54 10.27
CA ASP A 41 4.21 11.05 10.51
C ASP A 41 3.33 10.00 11.21
N LEU A 42 3.57 8.73 10.91
CA LEU A 42 2.90 7.60 11.56
C LEU A 42 3.50 7.25 12.92
N VAL A 43 4.64 7.84 13.31
CA VAL A 43 5.34 7.55 14.57
C VAL A 43 5.73 6.06 14.67
N VAL A 44 6.31 5.52 13.58
CA VAL A 44 6.78 4.13 13.50
C VAL A 44 8.24 4.06 13.07
N ASP A 45 8.97 3.07 13.57
CA ASP A 45 10.26 2.66 13.01
C ASP A 45 10.02 1.73 11.81
N PRO A 46 10.31 2.17 10.57
CA PRO A 46 10.04 1.36 9.39
C PRO A 46 10.99 0.16 9.26
N HIS A 47 12.10 0.10 10.01
CA HIS A 47 12.99 -1.07 10.05
C HIS A 47 12.49 -2.15 11.03
N ASN A 48 11.61 -1.80 11.96
CA ASN A 48 10.96 -2.78 12.82
C ASN A 48 9.76 -3.40 12.08
N MET A 49 9.82 -4.70 11.80
CA MET A 49 8.79 -5.41 11.02
C MET A 49 7.36 -5.21 11.55
N ALA A 50 7.17 -5.26 12.88
CA ALA A 50 5.85 -5.11 13.47
C ALA A 50 5.32 -3.68 13.33
N GLN A 51 6.17 -2.68 13.59
CA GLN A 51 5.78 -1.28 13.44
C GLN A 51 5.59 -0.89 11.96
N ASN A 52 6.38 -1.45 11.04
CA ASN A 52 6.21 -1.26 9.61
C ASN A 52 4.83 -1.75 9.17
N LEU A 53 4.46 -2.98 9.55
CA LEU A 53 3.14 -3.54 9.25
C LEU A 53 1.99 -2.78 9.92
N ASP A 54 2.13 -2.35 11.17
CA ASP A 54 1.11 -1.52 11.82
C ASP A 54 0.94 -0.18 11.10
N GLY A 55 2.06 0.51 10.85
CA GLY A 55 2.11 1.79 10.15
C GLY A 55 1.48 1.73 8.75
N SER A 56 1.88 0.77 7.92
CA SER A 56 1.32 0.62 6.57
C SER A 56 -0.14 0.23 6.55
N ALA A 57 -0.61 -0.57 7.53
CA ALA A 57 -2.02 -0.90 7.66
C ALA A 57 -2.86 0.35 7.97
N ARG A 58 -2.43 1.14 8.97
CA ARG A 58 -3.10 2.40 9.32
C ARG A 58 -3.08 3.39 8.16
N TYR A 59 -1.95 3.50 7.45
CA TYR A 59 -1.84 4.39 6.31
C TYR A 59 -2.81 4.00 5.19
N LEU A 60 -2.89 2.71 4.83
CA LEU A 60 -3.86 2.25 3.83
C LEU A 60 -5.31 2.46 4.28
N LEU A 61 -5.63 2.29 5.58
CA LEU A 61 -6.96 2.61 6.11
C LEU A 61 -7.30 4.10 6.01
N MET A 62 -6.36 4.98 6.35
CA MET A 62 -6.54 6.43 6.20
C MET A 62 -6.83 6.81 4.74
N LEU A 63 -6.14 6.19 3.79
CA LEU A 63 -6.37 6.42 2.36
C LEU A 63 -7.71 5.86 1.88
N LEU A 64 -8.12 4.70 2.38
CA LEU A 64 -9.46 4.14 2.12
C LEU A 64 -10.56 5.07 2.63
N GLU A 65 -10.39 5.63 3.83
CA GLU A 65 -11.32 6.62 4.39
C GLU A 65 -11.35 7.92 3.57
N GLN A 66 -10.18 8.42 3.17
CA GLN A 66 -10.04 9.66 2.41
C GLN A 66 -10.68 9.57 1.03
N PHE A 67 -10.47 8.46 0.31
CA PHE A 67 -10.88 8.35 -1.09
C PHE A 67 -12.18 7.57 -1.31
N GLY A 68 -12.60 6.73 -0.35
CA GLY A 68 -13.82 5.91 -0.45
C GLY A 68 -13.80 4.84 -1.56
N ASP A 69 -12.74 4.78 -2.36
CA ASP A 69 -12.55 3.85 -3.47
C ASP A 69 -11.21 3.10 -3.29
N PRO A 70 -11.21 1.76 -3.27
CA PRO A 70 -9.99 0.98 -3.07
C PRO A 70 -8.91 1.20 -4.14
N ALA A 71 -9.28 1.45 -5.40
CA ALA A 71 -8.32 1.69 -6.47
C ALA A 71 -7.64 3.06 -6.32
N LEU A 72 -8.39 4.08 -5.89
CA LEU A 72 -7.82 5.39 -5.54
C LEU A 72 -6.94 5.32 -4.30
N ALA A 73 -7.32 4.53 -3.28
CA ALA A 73 -6.49 4.34 -2.10
C ALA A 73 -5.15 3.67 -2.43
N LEU A 74 -5.13 2.63 -3.28
CA LEU A 74 -3.89 2.02 -3.76
C LEU A 74 -3.05 2.96 -4.63
N ALA A 75 -3.71 3.76 -5.47
CA ALA A 75 -3.02 4.78 -6.25
C ALA A 75 -2.35 5.82 -5.33
N ALA A 76 -3.04 6.25 -4.28
CA ALA A 76 -2.51 7.20 -3.30
C ALA A 76 -1.41 6.57 -2.42
N TYR A 77 -1.51 5.28 -2.12
CA TYR A 77 -0.49 4.56 -1.36
C TYR A 77 0.85 4.57 -2.12
N ASN A 78 0.80 4.31 -3.43
CA ASN A 78 1.99 4.27 -4.29
C ASN A 78 2.49 5.67 -4.72
N ALA A 79 1.59 6.57 -5.13
CA ALA A 79 1.96 7.85 -5.74
C ALA A 79 1.88 9.06 -4.81
N GLY A 80 1.35 8.87 -3.59
CA GLY A 80 0.98 9.93 -2.67
C GLY A 80 -0.45 10.46 -2.88
N PRO A 81 -1.15 10.83 -1.80
CA PRO A 81 -2.53 11.33 -1.87
C PRO A 81 -2.67 12.66 -2.62
N GLU A 82 -1.65 13.52 -2.61
CA GLU A 82 -1.64 14.78 -3.34
C GLU A 82 -1.68 14.54 -4.86
N ALA A 83 -1.00 13.49 -5.34
CA ALA A 83 -0.98 13.15 -6.76
C ALA A 83 -2.37 12.72 -7.23
N VAL A 84 -3.06 11.88 -6.46
CA VAL A 84 -4.45 11.46 -6.76
C VAL A 84 -5.40 12.65 -6.72
N THR A 85 -5.28 13.50 -5.69
CA THR A 85 -6.11 14.71 -5.54
C THR A 85 -5.91 15.66 -6.72
N ARG A 86 -4.67 15.93 -7.14
CA ARG A 86 -4.35 16.83 -8.24
C ARG A 86 -4.91 16.35 -9.58
N HIS A 87 -4.92 15.03 -9.81
CA HIS A 87 -5.43 14.45 -11.06
C HIS A 87 -6.94 14.17 -11.02
N GLY A 88 -7.58 14.21 -9.85
CA GLY A 88 -8.99 13.84 -9.70
C GLY A 88 -9.26 12.36 -9.98
N GLY A 89 -8.27 11.50 -9.76
CA GLY A 89 -8.33 10.07 -10.09
C GLY A 89 -6.97 9.41 -10.06
N ILE A 90 -6.86 8.18 -10.58
CA ILE A 90 -5.58 7.47 -10.68
C ILE A 90 -4.63 8.27 -11.60
N PRO A 91 -3.48 8.75 -11.11
CA PRO A 91 -2.51 9.49 -11.92
C PRO A 91 -2.08 8.68 -13.16
N PRO A 92 -1.74 9.35 -14.28
CA PRO A 92 -1.29 8.68 -15.51
C PRO A 92 0.17 8.19 -15.42
N PHE A 93 0.59 7.72 -14.24
CA PHE A 93 1.90 7.13 -14.00
C PHE A 93 1.80 5.63 -14.24
N ARG A 94 2.63 5.11 -15.15
CA ARG A 94 2.62 3.68 -15.50
C ARG A 94 2.84 2.79 -14.27
N GLU A 95 3.71 3.21 -13.37
CA GLU A 95 4.00 2.50 -12.13
C GLU A 95 2.74 2.38 -11.26
N THR A 96 2.04 3.50 -11.03
CA THR A 96 0.84 3.56 -10.19
C THR A 96 -0.32 2.77 -10.77
N GLN A 97 -0.60 2.92 -12.06
CA GLN A 97 -1.62 2.10 -12.73
C GLN A 97 -1.30 0.61 -12.64
N GLY A 98 -0.02 0.26 -12.82
CA GLY A 98 0.47 -1.11 -12.66
C GLY A 98 0.34 -1.61 -11.22
N HIS A 99 0.66 -0.79 -10.22
CA HIS A 99 0.53 -1.13 -8.81
C HIS A 99 -0.93 -1.47 -8.46
N VAL A 100 -1.87 -0.59 -8.80
CA VAL A 100 -3.32 -0.81 -8.58
C VAL A 100 -3.78 -2.13 -9.21
N ALA A 101 -3.40 -2.38 -10.46
CA ALA A 101 -3.77 -3.60 -11.18
C ALA A 101 -3.19 -4.86 -10.51
N ARG A 102 -1.92 -4.83 -10.11
CA ARG A 102 -1.26 -5.97 -9.45
C ARG A 102 -1.89 -6.29 -8.09
N VAL A 103 -2.10 -5.28 -7.24
CA VAL A 103 -2.71 -5.51 -5.90
C VAL A 103 -4.13 -6.04 -6.05
N THR A 104 -4.91 -5.49 -6.99
CA THR A 104 -6.27 -5.97 -7.26
C THR A 104 -6.26 -7.43 -7.72
N ALA A 105 -5.36 -7.82 -8.62
CA ALA A 105 -5.24 -9.20 -9.08
C ALA A 105 -4.86 -10.16 -7.95
N VAL A 106 -3.88 -9.78 -7.10
CA VAL A 106 -3.49 -10.59 -5.93
C VAL A 106 -4.64 -10.71 -4.94
N PHE A 107 -5.38 -9.64 -4.67
CA PHE A 107 -6.54 -9.66 -3.79
C PHE A 107 -7.62 -10.62 -4.29
N GLN A 108 -7.95 -10.60 -5.59
CA GLN A 108 -8.95 -11.52 -6.16
C GLN A 108 -8.49 -12.98 -6.08
N ARG A 109 -7.21 -13.26 -6.32
CA ARG A 109 -6.64 -14.60 -6.14
C ARG A 109 -6.80 -15.06 -4.68
N LEU A 110 -6.34 -14.25 -3.72
CA LEU A 110 -6.41 -14.58 -2.30
C LEU A 110 -7.85 -14.76 -1.79
N ARG A 111 -8.81 -14.04 -2.38
CA ARG A 111 -10.24 -14.18 -2.07
C ARG A 111 -10.85 -15.43 -2.66
N GLY A 112 -10.45 -15.83 -3.87
CA GLY A 112 -10.89 -17.06 -4.53
C GLY A 112 -10.29 -18.34 -3.93
N ASP A 113 -9.06 -18.27 -3.39
CA ASP A 113 -8.43 -19.42 -2.69
C ASP A 113 -9.16 -19.80 -1.38
N LEU A 114 -10.08 -18.96 -0.91
CA LEU A 114 -10.88 -19.14 0.31
C LEU A 114 -12.35 -19.47 0.04
N SER A 115 -12.78 -19.51 -1.23
CA SER A 115 -14.15 -19.86 -1.65
C SER A 115 -14.24 -21.29 -2.13
#